data_AF-A0A8X7C5J9-F1
#
_entry.id   AF-A0A8X7C5J9-F1
#
_cell.length_a   1.000
_cell.length_b   1.000
_cell.length_c   1.000
_cell.angle_alpha   90.00
_cell.angle_beta   90.00
_cell.angle_gamma   90.00
#
_symmetry.space_group_name_H-M   'P 1'
#
loop_
_entity.id
_entity.type
_entity.pdbx_description
1 polymer ?
#
loop_
_entity_poly.entity_id
_entity_poly.type
_entity_poly.pdbx_seq_one_letter_code
_entity_poly.pdbx_strand_id
1 'polypeptide(L)'
;MCMSVEYQATINQQNNTWRGIASIPKTYFPPGVSHFNAYAIHGPGDGIQYEALFPVLTHHFKHPDFHRLEFFRYIAFDKLLAIDSALSKEWENALQNAGKELTCNEDSCIF
;
A
#
# COMPACT_ATOMS: atom_id res chain seq x y z
N MET A 1 2.14 15.21 8.48
CA MET A 1 2.88 14.14 9.19
C MET A 1 3.47 13.22 8.12
N CYS A 2 4.80 13.18 8.00
CA CYS A 2 5.48 12.21 7.14
C CYS A 2 5.42 10.83 7.82
N MET A 3 4.85 9.84 7.14
CA MET A 3 4.85 8.44 7.59
C MET A 3 6.05 7.74 6.95
N SER A 4 7.05 7.39 7.77
CA SER A 4 8.25 6.71 7.27
C SER A 4 7.99 5.22 7.14
N VAL A 5 8.49 4.64 6.05
CA VAL A 5 8.49 3.20 5.79
C VAL A 5 9.93 2.80 5.53
N GLU A 6 10.43 1.82 6.27
CA GLU A 6 11.73 1.25 5.97
C GLU A 6 11.61 0.36 4.74
N TYR A 7 12.49 0.55 3.76
CA TYR A 7 12.49 -0.23 2.53
C TYR A 7 13.91 -0.66 2.14
N GLN A 8 14.01 -1.84 1.56
CA GLN A 8 15.23 -2.39 1.00
C GLN A 8 14.93 -3.02 -0.36
N ALA A 9 15.78 -2.76 -1.36
CA ALA A 9 15.76 -3.48 -2.62
C ALA A 9 17.12 -4.10 -2.93
N THR A 10 17.08 -5.27 -3.55
CA THR A 10 18.27 -5.92 -4.12
C THR A 10 17.98 -6.29 -5.56
N ILE A 11 18.86 -5.87 -6.46
CA ILE A 11 18.81 -6.24 -7.89
C ILE A 11 19.81 -7.37 -8.10
N ASN A 12 19.36 -8.45 -8.72
CA ASN A 12 20.22 -9.51 -9.22
C ASN A 12 20.31 -9.39 -10.74
N GLN A 13 21.47 -8.93 -11.21
CA GLN A 13 21.71 -8.71 -12.64
C GLN A 13 21.89 -10.02 -13.41
N GLN A 14 22.31 -11.10 -12.76
CA GLN A 14 22.57 -12.39 -13.42
C GLN A 14 21.27 -13.10 -13.83
N ASN A 15 20.24 -12.99 -13.00
CA ASN A 15 18.93 -13.60 -13.26
C ASN A 15 17.89 -12.58 -13.76
N ASN A 16 18.27 -11.31 -13.92
CA ASN A 16 17.39 -10.20 -14.28
C ASN A 16 16.16 -10.08 -13.36
N THR A 17 16.35 -10.25 -12.05
CA THR A 17 15.28 -10.08 -11.05
C THR A 17 15.64 -9.03 -10.01
N TRP A 18 14.63 -8.55 -9.29
CA TRP A 18 14.79 -7.72 -8.12
C TRP A 18 13.91 -8.23 -6.99
N ARG A 19 14.29 -7.92 -5.75
CA ARG A 19 13.50 -8.20 -4.55
C ARG A 19 13.42 -6.95 -3.70
N GLY A 20 12.21 -6.49 -3.42
CA GLY A 20 11.92 -5.41 -2.49
C GLY A 20 11.33 -5.95 -1.18
N ILE A 21 11.67 -5.31 -0.06
CA ILE A 21 11.04 -5.50 1.24
C ILE A 21 10.67 -4.13 1.77
N ALA A 22 9.45 -3.97 2.26
CA ALA A 22 9.01 -2.78 2.98
C ALA A 22 8.47 -3.19 4.36
N SER A 23 8.93 -2.52 5.41
CA SER A 23 8.46 -2.69 6.78
C SER A 23 7.50 -1.56 7.11
N ILE A 24 6.21 -1.88 7.19
CA ILE A 24 5.17 -0.91 7.50
C ILE A 24 4.78 -1.06 8.98
N PRO A 25 4.87 0.00 9.80
CA PRO A 25 4.40 -0.04 11.17
C PRO A 25 2.92 -0.43 11.25
N LYS A 26 2.59 -1.33 12.18
CA LYS A 26 1.20 -1.80 12.38
C LYS A 26 0.24 -0.65 12.70
N THR A 27 0.73 0.41 13.34
CA THR A 27 -0.03 1.62 13.69
C THR A 27 -0.53 2.40 12.48
N TYR A 28 0.00 2.12 11.27
CA TYR A 28 -0.45 2.78 10.05
C TYR A 28 -1.73 2.16 9.49
N PHE A 29 -2.09 0.95 9.91
CA PHE A 29 -3.33 0.31 9.49
C PHE A 29 -4.53 0.87 10.26
N PRO A 30 -5.66 1.15 9.59
CA PRO A 30 -6.86 1.61 10.28
C PRO A 30 -7.44 0.50 11.16
N PRO A 31 -8.14 0.85 12.24
CA PRO A 31 -8.81 -0.14 13.07
C PRO A 31 -9.84 -0.92 12.25
N GLY A 32 -9.87 -2.24 12.44
CA GLY A 32 -10.83 -3.13 11.77
C GLY A 32 -10.55 -3.37 10.28
N VAL A 33 -9.36 -3.03 9.77
CA VAL A 33 -8.98 -3.40 8.40
C VAL A 33 -9.01 -4.92 8.23
N SER A 34 -9.72 -5.38 7.20
CA SER A 34 -9.95 -6.81 6.95
C SER A 34 -9.83 -7.20 5.48
N HIS A 35 -9.76 -6.21 4.59
CA HIS A 35 -9.74 -6.41 3.15
C HIS A 35 -8.46 -5.80 2.59
N PHE A 36 -7.80 -6.52 1.69
CA PHE A 36 -6.53 -6.10 1.11
C PHE A 36 -6.40 -6.54 -0.34
N ASN A 37 -5.54 -5.83 -1.05
CA ASN A 37 -5.05 -6.18 -2.37
C ASN A 37 -3.60 -5.66 -2.49
N ALA A 38 -2.85 -6.19 -3.45
CA ALA A 38 -1.53 -5.71 -3.80
C ALA A 38 -1.42 -5.65 -5.32
N TYR A 39 -0.61 -4.72 -5.82
CA TYR A 39 -0.52 -4.45 -7.26
C TYR A 39 0.93 -4.41 -7.72
N ALA A 40 1.16 -4.80 -8.98
CA ALA A 40 2.42 -4.58 -9.66
C ALA A 40 2.15 -3.92 -11.03
N ILE A 41 2.98 -2.94 -11.37
CA ILE A 41 2.91 -2.19 -12.62
C ILE A 41 4.33 -2.21 -13.22
N HIS A 42 4.50 -2.82 -14.38
CA HIS A 42 5.82 -2.99 -14.99
C HIS A 42 5.72 -3.12 -16.51
N GLY A 43 6.86 -3.09 -17.21
CA GLY A 43 6.92 -3.12 -18.67
C GLY A 43 7.05 -1.72 -19.31
N PRO A 44 7.61 -1.63 -20.53
CA PRO A 44 7.87 -0.35 -21.19
C PRO A 44 6.69 0.14 -22.05
N GLY A 45 6.46 1.45 -22.08
CA GLY A 45 5.60 2.13 -23.05
C GLY A 45 4.18 1.56 -23.15
N ASP A 46 3.75 1.20 -24.36
CA ASP A 46 2.43 0.59 -24.61
C ASP A 46 2.32 -0.87 -24.11
N GLY A 47 3.42 -1.44 -23.60
CA GLY A 47 3.50 -2.80 -23.07
C GLY A 47 3.36 -2.89 -21.54
N ILE A 48 2.90 -1.84 -20.86
CA ILE A 48 2.69 -1.85 -19.40
C ILE A 48 1.71 -2.97 -19.02
N GLN A 49 2.18 -3.81 -18.10
CA GLN A 49 1.40 -4.85 -17.44
C GLN A 49 0.87 -4.33 -16.11
N TYR A 50 -0.38 -4.68 -15.83
CA TYR A 50 -1.05 -4.40 -14.57
C TYR A 50 -1.43 -5.73 -13.93
N GLU A 51 -0.84 -6.00 -12.77
CA GLU A 51 -1.07 -7.23 -12.02
C GLU A 51 -1.63 -6.91 -10.65
N ALA A 52 -2.41 -7.84 -10.11
CA ALA A 52 -3.00 -7.73 -8.79
C ALA A 52 -2.97 -9.09 -8.08
N LEU A 53 -2.79 -9.08 -6.76
CA LEU A 53 -2.92 -10.28 -5.92
C LEU A 53 -4.33 -10.87 -6.03
N PHE A 54 -5.33 -10.00 -6.05
CA PHE A 54 -6.72 -10.36 -6.33
C PHE A 54 -7.18 -9.60 -7.59
N PRO A 55 -7.08 -10.23 -8.78
CA PRO A 55 -7.36 -9.56 -10.04
C PRO A 55 -8.85 -9.48 -10.36
N VAL A 56 -9.19 -8.49 -11.17
CA VAL A 56 -10.47 -8.44 -11.91
C VAL A 56 -10.41 -9.36 -13.12
N LEU A 57 -11.57 -9.80 -13.61
CA LEU A 57 -11.62 -10.50 -14.89
C LEU A 57 -11.13 -9.57 -16.01
N THR A 58 -10.27 -10.10 -16.87
CA THR A 58 -9.71 -9.36 -18.00
C THR A 58 -10.82 -8.79 -18.87
N HIS A 59 -10.63 -7.54 -19.34
CA HIS A 59 -11.59 -6.78 -20.18
C HIS A 59 -12.88 -6.32 -19.51
N HIS A 60 -13.02 -6.44 -18.19
CA HIS A 60 -14.21 -5.96 -17.49
C HIS A 60 -14.26 -4.42 -17.36
N PHE A 61 -13.11 -3.75 -17.41
CA PHE A 61 -13.00 -2.28 -17.32
C PHE A 61 -12.09 -1.72 -18.40
N LYS A 62 -12.38 -0.48 -18.83
CA LYS A 62 -11.62 0.22 -19.89
C LYS A 62 -10.23 0.68 -19.43
N HIS A 63 -10.08 1.01 -18.15
CA HIS A 63 -8.86 1.54 -17.56
C HIS A 63 -8.58 0.88 -16.21
N PRO A 64 -7.31 0.71 -15.82
CA PRO A 64 -6.95 0.23 -14.49
C PRO A 64 -7.43 1.21 -13.42
N ASP A 65 -8.05 0.68 -12.37
CA ASP A 65 -8.54 1.45 -11.23
C ASP A 65 -8.32 0.65 -9.95
N PHE A 66 -7.26 1.03 -9.23
CA PHE A 66 -6.79 0.33 -8.02
C PHE A 66 -7.63 0.62 -6.77
N HIS A 67 -8.59 1.55 -6.88
CA HIS A 67 -9.48 1.96 -5.79
C HIS A 67 -10.83 1.22 -5.79
N ARG A 68 -10.97 0.20 -6.64
CA ARG A 68 -12.15 -0.67 -6.68
C ARG A 68 -12.16 -1.65 -5.51
N LEU A 69 -12.68 -1.17 -4.37
CA LEU A 69 -12.70 -1.90 -3.10
C LEU A 69 -13.45 -3.23 -3.18
N GLU A 70 -14.37 -3.39 -4.14
CA GLU A 70 -15.12 -4.64 -4.37
C GLU A 70 -14.24 -5.84 -4.76
N PHE A 71 -13.00 -5.60 -5.21
CA PHE A 71 -12.04 -6.65 -5.56
C PHE A 71 -11.03 -6.95 -4.46
N PHE A 72 -11.04 -6.19 -3.37
CA PHE A 72 -10.22 -6.51 -2.22
C PHE A 72 -10.77 -7.78 -1.57
N ARG A 73 -9.87 -8.65 -1.10
CA ARG A 73 -10.28 -9.90 -0.46
C ARG A 73 -9.96 -9.88 1.01
N TYR A 74 -10.76 -10.65 1.74
CA TYR A 74 -10.56 -10.84 3.17
C TYR A 74 -9.17 -11.42 3.45
N ILE A 75 -8.45 -10.75 4.34
CA ILE A 75 -7.22 -11.24 4.95
C ILE A 75 -7.39 -11.05 6.46
N ALA A 76 -7.10 -12.10 7.23
CA ALA A 76 -7.21 -12.08 8.69
C ALA A 76 -6.05 -11.28 9.31
N PHE A 77 -6.04 -9.97 9.10
CA PHE A 77 -5.02 -9.05 9.62
C PHE A 77 -4.93 -9.04 11.14
N ASP A 78 -6.07 -9.21 11.81
CA ASP A 78 -6.16 -9.42 13.26
C ASP A 78 -5.31 -10.62 13.70
N LYS A 79 -5.33 -11.72 12.94
CA LYS A 79 -4.54 -12.93 13.23
C LYS A 79 -3.10 -12.84 12.74
N LEU A 80 -2.87 -12.21 11.59
CA LEU A 80 -1.57 -12.15 10.93
C LEU A 80 -0.67 -11.07 11.52
N LEU A 81 -1.24 -9.90 11.82
CA LEU A 81 -0.50 -8.73 12.28
C LEU A 81 -0.85 -8.32 13.72
N ALA A 82 -1.89 -8.88 14.35
CA ALA A 82 -2.36 -8.44 15.67
C ALA A 82 -2.59 -6.91 15.70
N ILE A 83 -3.26 -6.40 14.66
CA ILE A 83 -3.65 -4.99 14.59
C ILE A 83 -4.70 -4.73 15.66
N ASP A 84 -4.47 -3.68 16.46
CA ASP A 84 -5.41 -3.26 17.49
C ASP A 84 -6.70 -2.72 16.85
N SER A 85 -7.81 -2.97 17.52
CA SER A 85 -9.11 -2.35 17.21
C SER A 85 -9.16 -0.86 17.59
N ALA A 86 -8.23 -0.39 18.44
CA ALA A 86 -8.13 1.01 18.82
C ALA A 86 -7.48 1.87 17.72
N LEU A 87 -7.82 3.16 17.70
CA LEU A 87 -7.14 4.14 16.85
C LEU A 87 -5.70 4.32 17.32
N SER A 88 -4.77 4.33 16.37
CA SER A 88 -3.40 4.79 16.63
C SER A 88 -3.36 6.32 16.66
N LYS A 89 -2.25 6.88 17.17
CA LYS A 89 -2.03 8.33 17.16
C LYS A 89 -1.99 8.88 15.74
N GLU A 90 -1.47 8.11 14.79
CA GLU A 90 -1.44 8.45 13.38
C GLU A 90 -2.86 8.62 12.83
N TRP A 91 -3.77 7.70 13.16
CA TRP A 91 -5.17 7.79 12.76
C TRP A 91 -5.95 8.87 13.50
N GLU A 92 -5.71 9.06 14.80
CA GLU A 92 -6.28 10.20 15.57
C GLU A 92 -5.89 11.53 14.93
N ASN A 93 -4.60 11.71 14.62
CA ASN A 93 -4.09 12.91 13.97
C ASN A 93 -4.65 13.07 12.56
N ALA A 94 -4.77 11.99 11.78
CA ALA A 94 -5.34 12.03 10.43
C ALA A 94 -6.81 12.50 10.46
N LEU A 95 -7.61 11.98 11.40
CA LEU A 95 -9.01 12.38 11.56
C LEU A 95 -9.16 13.83 12.04
N GLN A 96 -8.32 14.29 12.97
CA GLN A 96 -8.33 15.68 13.46
C GLN A 96 -7.90 16.71 12.40
N ASN A 97 -7.13 16.27 11.41
CA ASN A 97 -6.62 17.11 10.33
C ASN A 97 -7.32 16.86 8.98
N ALA A 98 -8.40 16.06 8.98
CA ALA A 98 -9.18 15.82 7.77
C ALA A 98 -9.67 17.15 7.16
N GLY A 99 -9.41 17.36 5.87
CA GLY A 99 -9.78 18.57 5.15
C GLY A 99 -8.84 19.78 5.34
N LYS A 100 -7.75 19.64 6.12
CA LYS A 100 -6.68 20.65 6.21
C LYS A 100 -5.56 20.31 5.22
N GLU A 101 -4.85 21.35 4.76
CA GLU A 101 -3.71 21.19 3.86
C GLU A 101 -2.58 20.41 4.55
N LEU A 102 -2.07 19.36 3.89
CA LEU A 102 -0.98 18.54 4.42
C LEU A 102 0.34 19.27 4.22
N THR A 103 0.97 19.73 5.30
CA THR A 103 2.35 20.22 5.26
C THR A 103 3.31 19.10 5.66
N CYS A 104 4.11 18.65 4.69
CA CYS A 104 5.27 17.80 4.93
C CYS A 104 6.49 18.63 4.56
N ASN A 105 7.27 19.06 5.55
CA ASN A 105 8.54 19.74 5.28
C ASN A 105 9.53 18.69 4.79
N GLU A 106 10.20 18.97 3.67
CA GLU A 106 11.13 18.05 2.98
C GLU A 106 12.25 17.53 3.90
N ASP A 107 12.61 18.27 4.95
CA ASP A 107 13.59 17.87 5.97
C ASP A 107 13.13 16.70 6.89
N SER A 108 11.86 16.30 6.82
CA SER A 108 11.26 15.27 7.70
C SER A 108 10.91 13.95 7.00
N CYS A 109 11.07 13.89 5.67
CA CYS A 109 10.82 12.71 4.86
C CYS A 109 12.17 12.26 4.26
N ILE A 110 12.92 11.42 4.99
CA ILE A 110 14.16 10.82 4.48
C ILE A 110 13.77 9.68 3.53
N PHE A 111 14.17 9.78 2.26
CA PHE A 111 14.12 8.72 1.26
C PHE A 111 15.32 7.77 1.39
#